data_AF-A0A6A3PI83-F1
#
_entry.id   AF-A0A6A3PI83-F1
#
_cell.length_a   1.000
_cell.length_b   1.000
_cell.length_c   1.000
_cell.angle_alpha   90.00
_cell.angle_beta   90.00
_cell.angle_gamma   90.00
#
_symmetry.space_group_name_H-M   'P 1'
#
loop_
_entity.id
_entity.type
_entity.pdbx_description
1 polymer ?
#
loop_
_entity_poly.entity_id
_entity_poly.type
_entity_poly.pdbx_seq_one_letter_code
_entity_poly.pdbx_strand_id
1 'polypeptide(L)'
;LGAFAEYNEVDMAMVVKVPAPTPDALPLIICGSSASIALEQVGELKSNETVLVTAAAGGTGQFVVQLAKLAGNHVFCFSVRYIDVT
;
A
#
# COMPACT_ATOMS: atom_id res chain seq x y z
N LEU A 1 14.55 3.47 -11.97
CA LEU A 1 14.46 4.74 -11.21
C LEU A 1 15.79 5.24 -10.68
N GLY A 2 16.78 4.37 -10.36
CA GLY A 2 18.10 4.86 -9.90
C GLY A 2 18.04 5.75 -8.65
N ALA A 3 16.96 5.63 -7.85
CA ALA A 3 16.50 6.66 -6.91
C ALA A 3 17.46 6.95 -5.75
N PHE A 4 18.47 6.10 -5.51
CA PHE A 4 19.53 6.34 -4.53
C PHE A 4 20.64 7.21 -5.14
N ALA A 5 20.27 8.43 -5.51
CA ALA A 5 21.15 9.47 -6.03
C ALA A 5 20.59 10.85 -5.65
N GLU A 6 21.44 11.87 -5.60
CA GLU A 6 20.98 13.24 -5.31
C GLU A 6 20.08 13.80 -6.42
N TYR A 7 20.28 13.35 -7.66
CA TYR A 7 19.51 13.75 -8.84
C TYR A 7 19.23 12.54 -9.73
N ASN A 8 18.07 12.53 -10.38
CA ASN A 8 17.71 11.55 -11.41
C ASN A 8 16.93 12.21 -12.54
N GLU A 9 17.19 11.78 -13.76
CA GLU A 9 16.31 12.05 -14.89
C GLU A 9 15.14 11.07 -14.85
N VAL A 10 13.93 11.60 -15.01
CA VAL A 10 12.69 10.83 -15.05
C VAL A 10 11.81 11.34 -16.18
N ASP A 11 11.16 10.40 -16.88
CA ASP A 11 10.13 10.75 -17.86
C ASP A 11 8.99 11.49 -17.17
N MET A 12 8.57 12.62 -17.74
CA MET A 12 7.47 13.42 -17.23
C MET A 12 6.17 12.61 -17.10
N ALA A 13 5.97 11.60 -17.96
CA ALA A 13 4.81 10.70 -17.87
C ALA A 13 4.78 9.85 -16.58
N MET A 14 5.91 9.70 -15.90
CA MET A 14 6.05 8.93 -14.66
C MET A 14 5.93 9.80 -13.40
N VAL A 15 5.82 11.13 -13.55
CA VAL A 15 5.81 12.08 -12.43
C VAL A 15 4.39 12.24 -11.89
N VAL A 16 4.21 11.98 -10.59
CA VAL A 16 2.95 12.21 -9.87
C VAL A 16 3.07 13.48 -9.04
N LYS A 17 2.13 14.41 -9.23
CA LYS A 17 2.07 15.63 -8.41
C LYS A 17 1.62 15.29 -7.00
N VAL A 18 2.41 15.69 -6.01
CA VAL A 18 2.08 15.58 -4.58
C VAL A 18 1.87 16.97 -3.97
N PRO A 19 1.02 17.13 -2.93
CA PRO A 19 0.79 18.43 -2.30
C PRO A 19 2.04 19.05 -1.67
N ALA A 20 2.90 18.21 -1.09
CA ALA A 20 4.19 18.58 -0.54
C ALA A 20 5.15 17.37 -0.61
N PRO A 21 6.48 17.58 -0.67
CA PRO A 21 7.47 16.50 -0.69
C PRO A 21 7.67 15.92 0.71
N THR A 22 6.65 15.27 1.25
CA THR A 22 6.70 14.63 2.56
C THR A 22 7.15 13.16 2.44
N PRO A 23 7.85 12.62 3.45
CA PRO A 23 8.26 11.21 3.44
C PRO A 23 7.08 10.24 3.26
N ASP A 24 5.90 10.59 3.78
CA ASP A 24 4.70 9.75 3.74
C ASP A 24 4.07 9.67 2.34
N ALA A 25 4.37 10.63 1.45
CA ALA A 25 3.87 10.61 0.08
C ALA A 25 4.61 9.59 -0.80
N LEU A 26 5.89 9.34 -0.53
CA LEU A 26 6.73 8.40 -1.29
C LEU A 26 6.18 6.95 -1.32
N PRO A 27 5.79 6.32 -0.20
CA PRO A 27 5.31 4.95 -0.22
C PRO A 27 3.99 4.77 -0.98
N LEU A 28 3.19 5.83 -1.18
CA LEU A 28 1.94 5.74 -1.94
C LEU A 28 2.16 5.26 -3.39
N ILE A 29 3.26 5.70 -4.02
CA ILE A 29 3.55 5.42 -5.44
C ILE A 29 3.81 3.93 -5.68
N ILE A 30 4.46 3.24 -4.74
CA ILE A 30 4.83 1.82 -4.89
C ILE A 30 3.98 0.94 -3.99
N CYS A 31 3.98 1.20 -2.68
CA CYS A 31 3.30 0.36 -1.70
C CYS A 31 1.78 0.54 -1.78
N GLY A 32 1.31 1.79 -1.82
CA GLY A 32 -0.12 2.11 -1.92
C GLY A 32 -0.74 1.62 -3.23
N SER A 33 -0.09 1.92 -4.37
CA SER A 33 -0.54 1.47 -5.69
C SER A 33 -0.56 -0.05 -5.82
N SER A 34 0.50 -0.74 -5.36
CA SER A 34 0.54 -2.20 -5.36
C SER A 34 -0.58 -2.81 -4.52
N ALA A 35 -0.87 -2.22 -3.36
CA ALA A 35 -1.97 -2.67 -2.50
C ALA A 35 -3.34 -2.50 -3.19
N SER A 36 -3.60 -1.34 -3.81
CA SER A 36 -4.84 -1.08 -4.55
C SER A 36 -5.00 -2.03 -5.74
N ILE A 37 -3.95 -2.20 -6.56
CA ILE A 37 -3.97 -3.13 -7.70
C ILE A 37 -4.21 -4.57 -7.22
N ALA A 38 -3.52 -5.00 -6.16
CA ALA A 38 -3.65 -6.35 -5.62
C ALA A 38 -5.08 -6.62 -5.12
N LEU A 39 -5.72 -5.66 -4.45
CA LEU A 39 -7.07 -5.82 -3.93
C LEU A 39 -8.13 -5.66 -5.02
N GLU A 40 -8.07 -4.60 -5.82
CA GLU A 40 -9.15 -4.24 -6.73
C GLU A 40 -9.09 -4.97 -8.07
N GLN A 41 -7.89 -5.17 -8.63
CA GLN A 41 -7.71 -5.64 -10.01
C GLN A 41 -7.34 -7.11 -10.07
N VAL A 42 -6.48 -7.57 -9.16
CA VAL A 42 -6.03 -8.97 -9.13
C VAL A 42 -6.92 -9.81 -8.21
N GLY A 43 -7.20 -9.30 -7.00
CA GLY A 43 -8.04 -9.98 -6.02
C GLY A 43 -9.54 -9.73 -6.21
N GLU A 44 -9.91 -8.76 -7.05
CA GLU A 44 -11.30 -8.36 -7.35
C GLU A 44 -12.18 -8.19 -6.10
N LEU A 45 -11.57 -7.76 -4.99
CA LEU A 45 -12.10 -7.74 -3.64
C LEU A 45 -13.52 -7.17 -3.58
N LYS A 46 -14.42 -7.88 -2.90
CA LYS A 46 -15.79 -7.45 -2.58
C LYS A 46 -15.89 -7.08 -1.10
N SER A 47 -17.09 -6.76 -0.63
CA SER A 47 -17.34 -6.50 0.80
C SER A 47 -17.74 -7.78 1.53
N ASN A 48 -17.50 -7.81 2.86
CA ASN A 48 -17.77 -8.95 3.74
C ASN A 48 -16.94 -10.22 3.44
N GLU A 49 -15.82 -10.07 2.75
CA GLU A 49 -14.84 -11.13 2.54
C GLU A 49 -13.82 -11.17 3.69
N THR A 50 -13.02 -12.24 3.74
CA THR A 50 -11.93 -12.39 4.70
C THR A 50 -10.59 -12.27 4.00
N VAL A 51 -9.75 -11.34 4.45
CA VAL A 51 -8.45 -11.04 3.86
C VAL A 51 -7.34 -11.39 4.85
N LEU A 52 -6.43 -12.29 4.47
CA LEU A 52 -5.20 -12.57 5.22
C LEU A 52 -4.06 -11.71 4.67
N VAL A 53 -3.49 -10.87 5.52
CA VAL A 53 -2.34 -10.02 5.17
C VAL A 53 -1.10 -10.49 5.91
N THR A 54 -0.10 -10.96 5.17
CA THR A 54 1.24 -11.24 5.70
C THR A 54 2.10 -9.98 5.66
N ALA A 55 3.07 -9.88 6.56
CA ALA A 55 3.85 -8.66 6.75
C ALA A 55 2.95 -7.42 6.91
N ALA A 56 1.85 -7.55 7.66
CA ALA A 56 0.77 -6.57 7.75
C ALA A 56 1.21 -5.18 8.22
N ALA A 57 2.32 -5.08 8.97
CA ALA A 57 2.90 -3.81 9.40
C ALA A 57 4.13 -3.38 8.58
N GLY A 58 4.38 -4.05 7.45
CA GLY A 58 5.40 -3.66 6.49
C GLY A 58 4.92 -2.55 5.55
N GLY A 59 5.81 -2.11 4.65
CA GLY A 59 5.56 -0.99 3.73
C GLY A 59 4.26 -1.11 2.95
N THR A 60 4.02 -2.23 2.28
CA THR A 60 2.77 -2.50 1.52
C THR A 60 1.65 -3.04 2.39
N GLY A 61 1.96 -3.93 3.34
CA GLY A 61 0.97 -4.60 4.18
C GLY A 61 0.06 -3.62 4.92
N GLN A 62 0.62 -2.51 5.42
CA GLN A 62 -0.17 -1.51 6.14
C GLN A 62 -1.25 -0.87 5.24
N PHE A 63 -0.98 -0.67 3.95
CA PHE A 63 -1.97 -0.14 3.01
C PHE A 63 -3.05 -1.19 2.71
N VAL A 64 -2.65 -2.45 2.52
CA VAL A 64 -3.61 -3.55 2.28
C VAL A 64 -4.59 -3.66 3.44
N VAL A 65 -4.11 -3.63 4.69
CA VAL A 65 -4.97 -3.69 5.89
C VAL A 65 -5.99 -2.57 5.90
N GLN A 66 -5.54 -1.33 5.68
CA GLN A 66 -6.42 -0.16 5.71
C GLN A 66 -7.44 -0.18 4.57
N LEU A 67 -7.00 -0.47 3.34
CA LEU A 67 -7.87 -0.52 2.16
C LEU A 67 -8.91 -1.65 2.28
N ALA A 68 -8.51 -2.83 2.74
CA ALA A 68 -9.42 -3.95 2.95
C ALA A 68 -10.46 -3.65 4.05
N LYS A 69 -10.05 -3.01 5.16
CA LYS A 69 -10.98 -2.56 6.20
C LYS A 69 -11.96 -1.50 5.69
N LEU A 70 -11.48 -0.51 4.93
CA LEU A 70 -12.33 0.52 4.32
C LEU A 70 -13.35 -0.06 3.34
N ALA A 71 -13.01 -1.16 2.66
CA ALA A 71 -13.91 -1.91 1.79
C ALA A 71 -14.94 -2.78 2.54
N GLY A 72 -14.93 -2.80 3.87
CA GLY A 72 -15.87 -3.55 4.71
C GLY A 72 -15.53 -5.03 4.86
N ASN A 73 -14.24 -5.38 4.80
CA ASN A 73 -13.78 -6.76 4.93
C ASN A 73 -13.24 -7.08 6.32
N HIS A 74 -13.25 -8.36 6.67
CA HIS A 74 -12.59 -8.86 7.86
C HIS A 74 -11.11 -9.14 7.55
N VAL A 75 -10.20 -8.55 8.31
CA VAL A 75 -8.76 -8.61 8.02
C VAL A 75 -8.02 -9.36 9.13
N PHE A 76 -7.36 -10.46 8.78
CA PHE A 76 -6.39 -11.13 9.64
C PHE A 76 -4.97 -10.66 9.32
N CYS A 77 -4.24 -10.25 10.34
CA CYS A 77 -2.91 -9.69 10.20
C CYS A 77 -1.85 -10.65 10.74
N PHE A 78 -0.86 -11.00 9.92
CA PHE A 78 0.33 -11.71 10.35
C PHE A 78 1.57 -10.82 10.23
N SER A 79 2.30 -10.66 11.33
CA SER A 79 3.58 -9.94 11.37
C SER A 79 4.49 -10.54 12.45
N VAL A 80 5.80 -10.25 12.42
CA VAL A 80 6.79 -10.75 13.40
C VAL A 80 6.49 -10.34 14.85
N ARG A 81 5.56 -9.40 15.07
CA ARG A 81 4.93 -9.14 16.38
C ARG A 81 3.41 -9.05 16.19
N TYR A 82 2.62 -9.48 17.18
CA TYR A 82 1.18 -9.31 17.13
C TYR A 82 0.83 -7.82 17.06
N ILE A 83 0.06 -7.45 16.06
CA ILE A 83 -0.39 -6.07 15.84
C ILE A 83 -1.90 -6.15 15.72
N ASP A 84 -2.55 -5.72 16.80
CA ASP A 84 -3.99 -5.51 16.81
C ASP A 84 -4.26 -4.13 16.22
N VAL A 85 -4.98 -4.10 15.09
CA VAL A 85 -5.35 -2.85 14.40
C VAL A 85 -6.83 -2.56 14.62
N THR A 86 -7.47 -3.14 15.67
CA THR A 86 -8.92 -3.16 15.87
C THR A 86 -9.59 -1.83 15.54
#